data_AF-A0A367FEI4-F1
#
_entry.id   AF-A0A367FEI4-F1
#
_cell.length_a   1.000
_cell.length_b   1.000
_cell.length_c   1.000
_cell.angle_alpha   90.00
_cell.angle_beta   90.00
_cell.angle_gamma   90.00
#
_symmetry.space_group_name_H-M   'P 1'
#
loop_
_entity.id
_entity.type
_entity.pdbx_description
1 polymer ?
#
loop_
_entity_poly.entity_id
_entity_poly.type
_entity_poly.pdbx_seq_one_letter_code
_entity_poly.pdbx_strand_id
1 'polypeptide(L)'
;MEEFRRRTGDLAAFISVDRFRLSQREHHRQLVVDHLTQRDVIARQITDLSAKASEQLGSDKAAVRIGGLTDLERLAQAHPELRQTVVDRICAYLRAPLPASTRPDRFPAERP
;
A
#
# COMPACT_ATOMS: atom_id res chain seq x y z
N MET A 1 -44.94 42.58 22.37
CA MET A 1 -45.10 41.26 21.71
C MET A 1 -44.20 41.08 20.48
N GLU A 2 -43.90 42.13 19.70
CA GLU A 2 -43.00 42.05 18.53
C GLU A 2 -41.51 41.89 18.85
N GLU A 3 -41.01 42.53 19.91
CA GLU A 3 -39.61 42.40 20.35
C GLU A 3 -39.24 40.98 20.79
N PHE A 4 -40.19 40.25 21.40
CA PHE A 4 -39.97 38.86 21.81
C PHE A 4 -39.81 37.95 20.59
N ARG A 5 -40.62 38.15 19.55
CA ARG A 5 -40.52 37.42 18.27
C ARG A 5 -39.23 37.74 17.52
N ARG A 6 -38.76 38.99 17.53
CA ARG A 6 -37.45 39.37 16.97
C ARG A 6 -36.29 38.70 17.72
N ARG A 7 -36.28 38.74 19.06
CA ARG A 7 -35.23 38.08 19.88
C ARG A 7 -35.18 36.57 19.68
N THR A 8 -36.31 35.90 19.50
CA THR A 8 -36.32 34.45 19.22
C THR A 8 -35.81 34.11 17.82
N GLY A 9 -36.06 34.97 16.82
CA GLY A 9 -35.53 34.80 15.47
C GLY A 9 -34.00 34.90 15.42
N ASP A 10 -33.44 35.85 16.16
CA ASP A 10 -31.99 36.08 16.22
C ASP A 10 -31.23 34.92 16.89
N LEU A 11 -31.80 34.33 17.96
CA LEU A 11 -31.20 33.18 18.65
C LEU A 11 -31.23 31.90 17.79
N ALA A 12 -32.32 31.68 17.04
CA ALA A 12 -32.41 30.54 16.13
C ALA A 12 -31.37 30.64 14.99
N ALA A 13 -31.19 31.84 14.43
CA ALA A 13 -30.17 32.10 13.42
C ALA A 13 -28.75 31.85 13.97
N PHE A 14 -28.48 32.26 15.21
CA PHE A 14 -27.19 32.02 15.86
C PHE A 14 -26.88 30.53 16.04
N ILE A 15 -27.83 29.74 16.57
CA ILE A 15 -27.66 28.29 16.77
C ILE A 15 -27.43 27.57 15.45
N SER A 16 -28.17 27.93 14.39
CA SER A 16 -27.98 27.36 13.06
C SER A 16 -26.59 27.64 12.48
N VAL A 17 -26.09 28.88 12.63
CA VAL A 17 -24.75 29.27 12.16
C VAL A 17 -23.65 28.59 12.97
N ASP A 18 -23.79 28.48 14.29
CA ASP A 18 -22.80 27.82 15.15
C ASP A 18 -22.69 26.33 14.83
N ARG A 19 -23.83 25.63 14.74
CA ARG A 19 -23.87 24.22 14.32
C ARG A 19 -23.28 24.01 12.94
N PHE A 20 -23.58 24.91 12.00
CA PHE A 20 -23.00 24.85 10.66
C PHE A 20 -21.48 25.05 10.68
N ARG A 21 -20.97 26.01 11.45
CA ARG A 21 -19.51 26.24 11.60
C ARG A 21 -18.78 25.07 12.25
N LEU A 22 -19.41 24.41 13.23
CA LEU A 22 -18.88 23.17 13.82
C LEU A 22 -18.85 22.03 12.80
N SER A 23 -19.93 21.85 12.04
CA SER A 23 -19.99 20.84 10.97
C SER A 23 -18.90 21.06 9.92
N GLN A 24 -18.68 22.30 9.49
CA GLN A 24 -17.66 22.63 8.48
C GLN A 24 -16.23 22.32 8.95
N ARG A 25 -15.93 22.57 10.22
CA ARG A 25 -14.65 22.19 10.82
C ARG A 25 -14.48 20.68 10.88
N GLU A 26 -15.54 19.97 11.23
CA GLU A 26 -15.53 18.51 11.30
C GLU A 26 -15.34 17.88 9.94
N HIS A 27 -16.02 18.38 8.89
CA HIS A 27 -15.80 17.92 7.52
C HIS A 27 -14.36 18.11 7.07
N HIS A 28 -13.76 19.28 7.36
CA HIS A 28 -12.37 19.52 6.99
C HIS A 28 -11.41 18.58 7.73
N ARG A 29 -11.67 18.32 9.04
CA ARG A 29 -10.92 17.32 9.81
C ARG A 29 -11.06 15.93 9.22
N GLN A 30 -12.27 15.55 8.85
CA GLN A 30 -12.57 14.25 8.28
C GLN A 30 -11.76 14.04 6.99
N LEU A 31 -11.70 15.02 6.09
CA LEU A 31 -10.90 14.91 4.85
C LEU A 31 -9.42 14.66 5.14
N VAL A 32 -8.83 15.35 6.12
CA VAL A 32 -7.43 15.13 6.52
C VAL A 32 -7.23 13.72 7.07
N VAL A 33 -8.12 13.27 7.96
CA VAL A 33 -8.07 11.91 8.52
C VAL A 33 -8.25 10.85 7.43
N ASP A 34 -9.16 11.06 6.49
CA ASP A 34 -9.43 10.15 5.38
C ASP A 34 -8.19 10.02 4.48
N HIS A 35 -7.54 11.13 4.15
CA HIS A 35 -6.30 11.11 3.36
C HIS A 35 -5.14 10.41 4.09
N LEU A 36 -4.98 10.64 5.40
CA LEU A 36 -3.98 9.93 6.20
C LEU A 36 -4.28 8.43 6.25
N THR A 37 -5.54 8.07 6.46
CA THR A 37 -6.00 6.67 6.47
C THR A 37 -5.74 6.00 5.13
N GLN A 38 -6.04 6.67 4.01
CA GLN A 38 -5.76 6.16 2.67
C GLN A 38 -4.25 5.90 2.47
N ARG A 39 -3.40 6.84 2.88
CA ARG A 39 -1.94 6.68 2.81
C ARG A 39 -1.44 5.51 3.64
N ASP A 40 -1.94 5.36 4.85
CA ASP A 40 -1.57 4.26 5.75
C ASP A 40 -2.01 2.90 5.20
N VAL A 41 -3.22 2.83 4.62
CA VAL A 41 -3.72 1.61 3.97
C VAL A 41 -2.82 1.22 2.80
N ILE A 42 -2.45 2.17 1.94
CA ILE A 42 -1.54 1.93 0.81
C ILE A 42 -0.17 1.49 1.32
N ALA A 43 0.40 2.16 2.32
CA ALA A 43 1.71 1.82 2.88
C ALA A 43 1.74 0.40 3.47
N ARG A 44 0.68 -0.01 4.18
CA ARG A 44 0.54 -1.38 4.70
C ARG A 44 0.42 -2.39 3.57
N GLN A 45 -0.44 -2.12 2.58
CA GLN A 45 -0.60 -2.99 1.42
C GLN A 45 0.73 -3.22 0.68
N ILE A 46 1.53 -2.17 0.46
CA ILE A 46 2.87 -2.26 -0.13
C ILE A 46 3.77 -3.16 0.71
N THR A 47 3.78 -2.96 2.03
CA THR A 47 4.60 -3.72 2.97
C THR A 47 4.24 -5.20 2.95
N ASP A 48 2.94 -5.52 2.98
CA ASP A 48 2.44 -6.90 3.00
C ASP A 48 2.75 -7.63 1.70
N LEU A 49 2.51 -7.00 0.54
CA LEU A 49 2.86 -7.57 -0.77
C LEU A 49 4.37 -7.77 -0.91
N SER A 50 5.16 -6.80 -0.45
CA SER A 50 6.62 -6.86 -0.46
C SER A 50 7.16 -7.98 0.42
N ALA A 51 6.57 -8.21 1.60
CA ALA A 51 6.94 -9.28 2.53
C ALA A 51 6.59 -10.65 1.95
N LYS A 52 5.37 -10.80 1.41
CA LYS A 52 4.92 -12.03 0.74
C LYS A 52 5.82 -12.41 -0.42
N ALA A 53 6.20 -11.45 -1.25
CA ALA A 53 7.13 -11.69 -2.35
C ALA A 53 8.50 -12.16 -1.87
N SER A 54 9.04 -11.57 -0.79
CA SER A 54 10.29 -12.03 -0.18
C SER A 54 10.21 -13.48 0.30
N GLU A 55 9.10 -13.85 0.95
CA GLU A 55 8.86 -15.22 1.41
C GLU A 55 8.81 -16.20 0.23
N GLN A 56 8.06 -15.86 -0.83
CA GLN A 56 7.95 -16.66 -2.04
C GLN A 56 9.30 -16.87 -2.75
N LEU A 57 10.15 -15.85 -2.82
CA LEU A 57 11.49 -15.93 -3.41
C LEU A 57 12.42 -16.88 -2.64
N GLY A 58 12.20 -17.06 -1.34
CA GLY A 58 12.95 -18.00 -0.49
C GLY A 58 12.52 -19.46 -0.65
N SER A 59 11.47 -19.75 -1.42
CA SER A 59 10.95 -21.12 -1.55
C SER A 59 11.87 -22.04 -2.36
N ASP A 60 11.99 -23.30 -1.95
CA ASP A 60 12.68 -24.33 -2.74
C ASP A 60 11.96 -24.65 -4.07
N LYS A 61 10.66 -24.34 -4.16
CA LYS A 61 9.83 -24.63 -5.34
C LYS A 61 9.94 -23.52 -6.37
N ALA A 62 10.42 -23.85 -7.58
CA ALA A 62 10.57 -22.90 -8.68
C ALA A 62 9.27 -22.14 -8.99
N ALA A 63 8.12 -22.83 -9.03
CA ALA A 63 6.83 -22.21 -9.29
C ALA A 63 6.46 -21.12 -8.26
N VAL A 64 6.82 -21.31 -6.98
CA VAL A 64 6.54 -20.33 -5.92
C VAL A 64 7.44 -19.10 -6.09
N ARG A 65 8.72 -19.30 -6.44
CA ARG A 65 9.64 -18.18 -6.71
C ARG A 65 9.22 -17.35 -7.92
N ILE A 66 8.70 -17.99 -8.97
CA ILE A 66 8.10 -17.30 -10.12
C ILE A 66 6.92 -16.44 -9.66
N GLY A 67 6.06 -16.97 -8.78
CA GLY A 67 4.99 -16.18 -8.14
C GLY A 67 5.50 -14.94 -7.43
N GLY A 68 6.60 -15.04 -6.68
CA GLY A 68 7.25 -13.89 -6.02
C GLY A 68 7.75 -12.82 -6.99
N LEU A 69 8.32 -13.24 -8.13
CA LEU A 69 8.75 -12.29 -9.18
C LEU A 69 7.56 -11.57 -9.83
N THR A 70 6.46 -12.28 -10.08
CA THR A 70 5.22 -11.68 -10.62
C THR A 70 4.54 -10.74 -9.62
N ASP A 71 4.55 -11.08 -8.33
CA ASP A 71 4.03 -10.19 -7.27
C ASP A 71 4.87 -8.90 -7.18
N LEU A 72 6.21 -8.98 -7.33
CA LEU A 72 7.09 -7.80 -7.43
C LEU A 72 6.84 -6.96 -8.67
N GLU A 73 6.64 -7.58 -9.84
CA GLU A 73 6.28 -6.88 -11.07
C GLU A 73 4.99 -6.08 -10.89
N ARG A 74 3.95 -6.72 -10.32
CA ARG A 74 2.68 -6.06 -10.03
C ARG A 74 2.85 -4.89 -9.06
N LEU A 75 3.72 -5.02 -8.05
CA LEU A 75 4.04 -3.93 -7.12
C LEU A 75 4.66 -2.73 -7.86
N ALA A 76 5.64 -2.98 -8.73
CA ALA A 76 6.30 -1.95 -9.55
C ALA A 76 5.36 -1.29 -10.59
N GLN A 77 4.36 -2.04 -11.05
CA GLN A 77 3.34 -1.52 -11.96
C GLN A 77 2.34 -0.60 -11.25
N ALA A 78 1.91 -0.99 -10.04
CA ALA A 78 0.99 -0.20 -9.23
C ALA A 78 1.65 1.04 -8.60
N HIS A 79 2.95 0.96 -8.29
CA HIS A 79 3.72 1.99 -7.60
C HIS A 79 4.98 2.33 -8.40
N PRO A 80 4.90 3.25 -9.39
CA PRO A 80 6.02 3.64 -10.24
C PRO A 80 7.26 4.10 -9.46
N GLU A 81 7.06 4.70 -8.29
CA GLU A 81 8.10 5.13 -7.36
C GLU A 81 8.94 3.97 -6.79
N LEU A 82 8.43 2.74 -6.79
CA LEU A 82 9.11 1.55 -6.27
C LEU A 82 9.86 0.75 -7.35
N ARG A 83 9.79 1.14 -8.63
CA ARG A 83 10.36 0.38 -9.75
C ARG A 83 11.84 0.07 -9.57
N GLN A 84 12.64 1.07 -9.19
CA GLN A 84 14.07 0.87 -9.00
C GLN A 84 14.35 -0.13 -7.86
N THR A 85 13.66 0.02 -6.72
CA THR A 85 13.77 -0.91 -5.59
C THR A 85 13.39 -2.34 -5.97
N VAL A 86 12.33 -2.51 -6.76
CA VAL A 86 11.92 -3.82 -7.28
C VAL A 86 13.00 -4.41 -8.19
N VAL A 87 13.53 -3.63 -9.14
CA VAL A 87 14.62 -4.06 -10.02
C VAL A 87 15.85 -4.48 -9.21
N ASP A 88 16.25 -3.69 -8.22
CA ASP A 88 17.41 -3.99 -7.38
C ASP A 88 17.24 -5.33 -6.64
N ARG A 89 16.03 -5.59 -6.13
CA ARG A 89 15.70 -6.87 -5.45
C ARG A 89 15.71 -8.05 -6.41
N ILE A 90 15.15 -7.91 -7.61
CA ILE A 90 15.19 -8.96 -8.64
C ILE A 90 16.64 -9.25 -9.02
N CYS A 91 17.46 -8.21 -9.24
CA CYS A 91 18.88 -8.38 -9.55
C CYS A 91 19.65 -9.04 -8.40
N ALA A 92 19.38 -8.67 -7.15
CA ALA A 92 19.98 -9.32 -5.98
C ALA A 92 19.62 -10.81 -5.92
N TYR A 93 18.34 -11.15 -6.14
CA TYR A 93 17.86 -12.53 -6.18
C TYR A 93 18.55 -13.35 -7.28
N LEU A 94 18.70 -12.80 -8.49
CA LEU A 94 19.33 -13.49 -9.62
C LEU A 94 20.86 -13.66 -9.47
N ARG A 95 21.52 -12.79 -8.69
CA ARG A 95 22.95 -12.89 -8.40
C ARG A 95 23.27 -13.87 -7.27
N ALA A 96 22.28 -14.23 -6.45
CA ALA A 96 22.48 -15.18 -5.37
C ALA A 96 22.72 -16.60 -5.93
N PRO A 97 23.58 -17.42 -5.29
CA PRO A 97 23.76 -18.82 -5.69
C PRO A 97 22.43 -19.56 -5.62
N LEU A 98 22.04 -20.21 -6.73
CA LEU A 98 20.84 -21.03 -6.79
C LEU A 98 20.94 -22.16 -5.74
N PRO A 99 19.87 -22.42 -4.95
CA PRO A 99 19.89 -23.47 -3.95
C PRO A 99 20.14 -24.83 -4.60
N ALA A 100 20.91 -25.70 -3.96
CA ALA A 100 21.36 -26.98 -4.55
C ALA A 100 20.20 -27.86 -5.04
N SER A 101 19.02 -27.74 -4.41
CA SER A 101 17.76 -28.38 -4.81
C SER A 101 17.27 -28.00 -6.22
N THR A 102 17.77 -26.89 -6.77
CA THR A 102 17.40 -26.37 -8.10
C THR A 102 18.42 -26.67 -9.18
N ARG A 103 19.53 -27.34 -8.85
CA ARG A 103 20.48 -27.80 -9.86
C ARG A 103 19.93 -29.10 -10.47
N PRO A 104 19.41 -29.09 -11.72
CA PRO A 104 19.25 -30.35 -12.42
C PRO A 104 20.63 -31.00 -12.45
N ASP A 105 20.65 -32.29 -12.13
CA ASP A 105 21.77 -33.19 -12.31
C ASP A 105 22.62 -32.73 -13.49
N ARG A 106 23.83 -32.28 -13.16
CA ARG A 106 24.79 -31.82 -14.14
C ARG A 106 24.87 -32.92 -15.19
N PHE A 107 24.57 -32.56 -16.45
CA PHE A 107 24.73 -33.46 -17.61
C PHE A 107 25.98 -34.32 -17.39
N PRO A 108 25.88 -35.66 -17.46
CA PRO A 108 27.05 -36.51 -17.28
C PRO A 108 28.08 -35.99 -18.28
N ALA A 109 29.22 -35.55 -17.77
CA ALA A 109 30.30 -35.09 -18.61
C ALA A 109 30.66 -36.28 -19.50
N GLU A 110 30.27 -36.23 -20.78
CA GLU A 110 30.83 -37.12 -21.77
C GLU A 110 32.33 -36.86 -21.76
N ARG A 111 33.06 -37.82 -21.19
CA ARG A 111 34.51 -37.84 -21.20
C ARG A 111 34.93 -38.32 -22.60
N PRO A 112 35.82 -37.60 -23.30
CA PRO A 112 36.44 -38.11 -24.53
C PRO A 112 37.34 -39.32 -24.24
#